data_AF-A0A165RBE1-F1
#
_entry.id   AF-A0A165RBE1-F1
#
_cell.length_a   1.000
_cell.length_b   1.000
_cell.length_c   1.000
_cell.angle_alpha   90.00
_cell.angle_beta   90.00
_cell.angle_gamma   90.00
#
_symmetry.space_group_name_H-M   'P 1'
#
loop_
_entity.id
_entity.type
_entity.pdbx_description
1 polymer ?
#
loop_
_entity_poly.entity_id
_entity_poly.type
_entity_poly.pdbx_seq_one_letter_code
_entity_poly.pdbx_strand_id
1 'polypeptide(L)'
;MPSVDNALPPLDGSVSVLPGFVDYHAKHGPDRALYVFPYPDLSSNELRTISYLDFAQATHRIAHALRPKREGQEGAVVAMIMNVDTALYHAILVGLIRAGCVPFPMSPRNSAPAIASMLERIQCHRIVSQPAFDGLIASTRAALPSDYAIQIDEAPTLLSVFPSLALHPQDVPEPAPYPSPPEEPSLTSVAFYLHSSGSTGHPKPVPQTHEFVRNWVGFPAVTCARVHGLSWGTHALPPFHMIALTTQLFAPLLSGRPTSLFPPRGMHDNPPVVPTPQNTIANARKTGCHVMMAVPSFLEAWANNDDDIEYLASLKLLTFGGGPLSKVNGDKLVARGVRVCTSYGATEIGSMAHFPLDDAGVRNRSPEDWQWARIADTSKPRWVDQGDGTFELQFLTCPTHRPAIENLILPSGERGYSTSDLWVPHPTKPGLWRMQVNTLSPLKWV
;
A
#
# COMPACT_ATOMS: atom_id res chain seq x y z
N MET A 1 -1.98 -32.55 8.28
CA MET A 1 -1.83 -31.09 8.47
C MET A 1 -0.71 -30.65 7.54
N PRO A 2 -0.87 -29.62 6.70
CA PRO A 2 0.26 -29.08 5.94
C PRO A 2 1.30 -28.61 6.95
N SER A 3 2.57 -29.00 6.77
CA SER A 3 3.67 -28.51 7.59
C SER A 3 3.65 -26.99 7.58
N VAL A 4 3.66 -26.36 8.76
CA VAL A 4 3.87 -24.92 8.87
C VAL A 4 5.19 -24.64 8.18
N ASP A 5 5.15 -23.91 7.07
CA ASP A 5 6.36 -23.35 6.48
C ASP A 5 6.91 -22.34 7.48
N ASN A 6 7.86 -22.79 8.31
CA ASN A 6 8.52 -21.97 9.33
C ASN A 6 9.28 -20.76 8.73
N ALA A 7 9.28 -20.61 7.40
CA ALA A 7 9.83 -19.46 6.71
C ALA A 7 8.82 -18.31 6.52
N LEU A 8 7.54 -18.46 6.88
CA LEU A 8 6.55 -17.38 6.82
C LEU A 8 6.07 -16.97 8.23
N PRO A 9 5.86 -15.66 8.50
CA PRO A 9 5.37 -15.21 9.79
C PRO A 9 4.00 -15.84 10.13
N PRO A 10 3.75 -16.22 11.39
CA PRO A 10 2.46 -16.71 11.84
C PRO A 10 1.42 -15.57 11.81
N LEU A 11 0.16 -15.91 11.52
CA LEU A 11 -0.95 -14.95 11.43
C LEU A 11 -1.86 -14.98 12.68
N ASP A 12 -1.45 -15.69 13.73
CA ASP A 12 -2.18 -15.84 15.00
C ASP A 12 -1.97 -14.67 15.97
N GLY A 13 -1.21 -13.64 15.56
CA GLY A 13 -0.92 -12.46 16.36
C GLY A 13 0.24 -12.62 17.36
N SER A 14 0.95 -13.76 17.33
CA SER A 14 2.15 -13.99 18.15
C SER A 14 3.34 -13.11 17.75
N VAL A 15 3.34 -12.56 16.54
CA VAL A 15 4.34 -11.63 16.03
C VAL A 15 3.64 -10.34 15.62
N SER A 16 4.19 -9.19 16.02
CA SER A 16 3.69 -7.90 15.56
C SER A 16 3.91 -7.74 14.05
N VAL A 17 3.01 -7.06 13.35
CA VAL A 17 3.09 -6.99 11.88
C VAL A 17 4.27 -6.12 11.45
N LEU A 18 4.35 -4.88 11.93
CA LEU A 18 5.48 -3.97 11.68
C LEU A 18 6.11 -3.54 13.02
N PRO A 19 7.44 -3.61 13.18
CA PRO A 19 8.41 -4.23 12.27
C PRO A 19 8.49 -5.78 12.43
N GLY A 20 7.69 -6.42 13.28
CA GLY A 20 7.93 -7.82 13.67
C GLY A 20 7.96 -8.84 12.52
N PHE A 21 7.16 -8.69 11.45
CA PHE A 21 7.27 -9.59 10.28
C PHE A 21 8.58 -9.39 9.51
N VAL A 22 9.14 -8.17 9.49
CA VAL A 22 10.45 -7.90 8.91
C VAL A 22 11.53 -8.67 9.67
N ASP A 23 11.51 -8.59 11.00
CA ASP A 23 12.48 -9.29 11.86
C ASP A 23 12.32 -10.81 11.79
N TYR A 24 11.07 -11.29 11.68
CA TYR A 24 10.80 -12.70 11.48
C TYR A 24 11.46 -13.23 10.20
N HIS A 25 11.29 -12.52 9.08
CA HIS A 25 11.93 -12.93 7.80
C HIS A 25 13.44 -12.83 7.86
N ALA A 26 14.00 -11.75 8.43
CA ALA A 26 15.44 -11.62 8.58
C ALA A 26 16.07 -12.78 9.39
N LYS A 27 15.31 -13.35 10.34
CA LYS A 27 15.75 -14.51 11.12
C LYS A 27 15.56 -15.85 10.41
N HIS A 28 14.45 -16.06 9.70
CA HIS A 28 14.07 -17.39 9.18
C HIS A 28 14.31 -17.57 7.68
N GLY A 29 14.62 -16.50 6.96
CA GLY A 29 14.94 -16.51 5.54
C GLY A 29 15.63 -15.22 5.11
N PRO A 30 16.80 -14.88 5.70
CA PRO A 30 17.47 -13.59 5.53
C PRO A 30 17.68 -13.20 4.06
N ASP A 31 18.16 -14.16 3.25
CA ASP A 31 18.54 -13.93 1.85
C ASP A 31 17.35 -13.94 0.87
N ARG A 32 16.14 -14.25 1.35
CA ARG A 32 14.96 -14.23 0.48
C ARG A 32 14.67 -12.79 0.05
N ALA A 33 14.29 -12.62 -1.20
CA ALA A 33 14.01 -11.31 -1.77
C ALA A 33 12.68 -10.74 -1.25
N LEU A 34 12.72 -9.55 -0.68
CA LEU A 34 11.54 -8.70 -0.45
C LEU A 34 11.18 -7.93 -1.73
N TYR A 35 12.20 -7.43 -2.43
CA TYR A 35 12.06 -6.68 -3.68
C TYR A 35 12.94 -7.24 -4.79
N VAL A 36 12.47 -7.09 -6.02
CA VAL A 36 13.22 -7.41 -7.25
C VAL A 36 13.06 -6.29 -8.27
N PHE A 37 14.12 -5.94 -8.98
CA PHE A 37 14.14 -4.88 -9.99
C PHE A 37 15.32 -5.06 -10.95
N PRO A 38 15.25 -4.51 -12.18
CA PRO A 38 16.42 -4.42 -13.07
C PRO A 38 17.56 -3.64 -12.43
N TYR A 39 18.81 -3.91 -12.79
CA TYR A 39 19.97 -3.23 -12.21
C TYR A 39 21.06 -2.97 -13.25
N PRO A 40 21.73 -1.80 -13.25
CA PRO A 40 21.51 -0.67 -12.34
C PRO A 40 20.31 0.22 -12.73
N ASP A 41 19.76 0.03 -13.93
CA ASP A 41 18.69 0.86 -14.47
C ASP A 41 17.73 0.06 -15.37
N LEU A 42 16.73 0.77 -15.93
CA LEU A 42 15.68 0.19 -16.75
C LEU A 42 16.15 -0.42 -18.08
N SER A 43 17.33 -0.07 -18.58
CA SER A 43 17.88 -0.61 -19.82
C SER A 43 18.43 -2.03 -19.63
N SER A 44 18.88 -2.36 -18.41
CA SER A 44 19.50 -3.65 -18.10
C SER A 44 18.52 -4.81 -18.04
N ASN A 45 19.00 -6.00 -18.38
CA ASN A 45 18.29 -7.28 -18.16
C ASN A 45 18.79 -8.02 -16.91
N GLU A 46 19.88 -7.54 -16.30
CA GLU A 46 20.31 -8.04 -14.98
C GLU A 46 19.25 -7.64 -13.94
N LEU A 47 18.89 -8.57 -13.07
CA LEU A 47 17.99 -8.32 -11.95
C LEU A 47 18.80 -8.31 -10.65
N ARG A 48 18.48 -7.37 -9.76
CA ARG A 48 18.96 -7.34 -8.38
C ARG A 48 17.78 -7.40 -7.42
N THR A 49 18.06 -7.83 -6.21
CA THR A 49 17.08 -7.94 -5.13
C THR A 49 17.51 -7.14 -3.91
N ILE A 50 16.52 -6.71 -3.12
CA ILE A 50 16.73 -6.34 -1.71
C ILE A 50 16.20 -7.51 -0.89
N SER A 51 17.07 -8.13 -0.10
CA SER A 51 16.71 -9.24 0.77
C SER A 51 15.91 -8.76 2.00
N TYR A 52 15.27 -9.68 2.73
CA TYR A 52 14.66 -9.32 4.02
C TYR A 52 15.70 -8.88 5.04
N LEU A 53 16.90 -9.46 5.03
CA LEU A 53 18.01 -9.02 5.88
C LEU A 53 18.42 -7.58 5.55
N ASP A 54 18.65 -7.26 4.28
CA ASP A 54 18.97 -5.89 3.84
C ASP A 54 17.90 -4.90 4.32
N PHE A 55 16.61 -5.25 4.16
CA PHE A 55 15.50 -4.41 4.58
C PHE A 55 15.42 -4.26 6.10
N ALA A 56 15.61 -5.34 6.87
CA ALA A 56 15.63 -5.27 8.33
C ALA A 56 16.76 -4.37 8.82
N GLN A 57 17.97 -4.57 8.31
CA GLN A 57 19.11 -3.74 8.65
C GLN A 57 18.92 -2.27 8.23
N ALA A 58 18.30 -2.00 7.07
CA ALA A 58 17.90 -0.66 6.66
C ALA A 58 16.98 0.02 7.69
N THR A 59 15.98 -0.69 8.21
CA THR A 59 15.08 -0.12 9.24
C THR A 59 15.80 0.19 10.56
N HIS A 60 16.84 -0.58 10.92
CA HIS A 60 17.69 -0.26 12.08
C HIS A 60 18.53 0.99 11.85
N ARG A 61 19.16 1.14 10.68
CA ARG A 61 19.93 2.35 10.33
C ARG A 61 19.07 3.60 10.40
N ILE A 62 17.86 3.52 9.84
CA ILE A 62 16.90 4.62 9.84
C ILE A 62 16.47 4.98 11.27
N ALA A 63 16.18 3.98 12.11
CA ALA A 63 15.80 4.23 13.49
C ALA A 63 16.94 4.94 14.27
N HIS A 64 18.19 4.49 14.11
CA HIS A 64 19.35 5.17 14.71
C HIS A 64 19.57 6.59 14.17
N ALA A 65 19.35 6.80 12.86
CA ALA A 65 19.53 8.11 12.23
C ALA A 65 18.45 9.12 12.63
N LEU A 66 17.18 8.69 12.65
CA LEU A 66 16.04 9.59 12.88
C LEU A 66 15.61 9.67 14.34
N ARG A 67 15.99 8.75 15.23
CA ARG A 67 15.73 8.88 16.66
C ARG A 67 16.87 8.23 17.45
N PRO A 68 18.05 8.86 17.49
CA PRO A 68 19.21 8.26 18.16
C PRO A 68 18.87 7.89 19.60
N LYS A 69 19.27 6.67 20.00
CA LYS A 69 19.08 6.12 21.36
C LYS A 69 17.62 6.10 21.86
N ARG A 70 16.62 6.21 20.97
CA ARG A 70 15.20 6.30 21.37
C ARG A 70 14.91 7.52 22.26
N GLU A 71 15.65 8.61 22.10
CA GLU A 71 15.41 9.84 22.85
C GLU A 71 14.06 10.49 22.48
N GLY A 72 13.42 11.16 23.44
CA GLY A 72 12.11 11.80 23.27
C GLY A 72 10.92 10.86 23.50
N GLN A 73 9.72 11.32 23.13
CA GLN A 73 8.46 10.64 23.43
C GLN A 73 8.15 9.50 22.43
N GLU A 74 7.66 8.37 22.96
CA GLU A 74 7.02 7.32 22.15
C GLU A 74 5.74 7.83 21.47
N GLY A 75 5.45 7.32 20.29
CA GLY A 75 4.24 7.66 19.55
C GLY A 75 4.26 9.04 18.89
N ALA A 76 5.42 9.72 18.86
CA ALA A 76 5.54 11.00 18.16
C ALA A 76 5.24 10.84 16.66
N VAL A 77 4.31 11.65 16.15
CA VAL A 77 3.90 11.60 14.74
C VAL A 77 4.95 12.27 13.85
N VAL A 78 5.35 11.61 12.77
CA VAL A 78 6.36 12.11 11.82
C VAL A 78 5.79 12.11 10.42
N ALA A 79 5.51 13.31 9.89
CA ALA A 79 5.06 13.46 8.51
C ALA A 79 6.20 13.15 7.53
N MET A 80 5.91 12.41 6.46
CA MET A 80 6.87 12.08 5.42
C MET A 80 6.43 12.78 4.13
N ILE A 81 7.15 13.85 3.76
CA ILE A 81 6.91 14.63 2.53
C ILE A 81 8.14 14.48 1.66
N MET A 82 8.17 13.44 0.84
CA MET A 82 9.35 13.07 0.06
C MET A 82 8.98 12.31 -1.21
N ASN A 83 9.92 12.22 -2.15
CA ASN A 83 9.80 11.48 -3.39
C ASN A 83 11.12 10.74 -3.62
N VAL A 84 11.23 9.58 -2.97
CA VAL A 84 12.38 8.68 -2.99
C VAL A 84 11.97 7.31 -3.51
N ASP A 85 12.95 6.47 -3.84
CA ASP A 85 12.68 5.13 -4.38
C ASP A 85 11.80 4.31 -3.43
N THR A 86 10.89 3.51 -3.97
CA THR A 86 9.88 2.77 -3.19
C THR A 86 10.50 1.94 -2.04
N ALA A 87 11.65 1.31 -2.27
CA ALA A 87 12.34 0.53 -1.24
C ALA A 87 12.81 1.42 -0.07
N LEU A 88 13.39 2.59 -0.37
CA LEU A 88 13.79 3.57 0.64
C LEU A 88 12.56 4.15 1.35
N TYR A 89 11.49 4.44 0.62
CA TYR A 89 10.25 4.98 1.19
C TYR A 89 9.68 4.05 2.27
N HIS A 90 9.55 2.75 1.97
CA HIS A 90 9.06 1.77 2.94
C HIS A 90 10.06 1.50 4.05
N ALA A 91 11.36 1.52 3.78
CA ALA A 91 12.36 1.40 4.84
C ALA A 91 12.25 2.56 5.83
N ILE A 92 12.01 3.80 5.37
CA ILE A 92 11.80 4.98 6.23
C ILE A 92 10.54 4.81 7.06
N LEU A 93 9.43 4.40 6.44
CA LEU A 93 8.18 4.13 7.15
C LEU A 93 8.38 3.10 8.27
N VAL A 94 8.95 1.94 7.95
CA VAL A 94 9.12 0.86 8.94
C VAL A 94 10.21 1.19 9.97
N GLY A 95 11.25 1.91 9.56
CA GLY A 95 12.31 2.41 10.45
C GLY A 95 11.78 3.41 11.47
N LEU A 96 10.85 4.29 11.09
CA LEU A 96 10.15 5.19 12.01
C LEU A 96 9.27 4.41 12.99
N ILE A 97 8.53 3.40 12.54
CA ILE A 97 7.75 2.51 13.44
C ILE A 97 8.69 1.80 14.42
N ARG A 98 9.80 1.24 13.93
CA ARG A 98 10.84 0.62 14.78
C ARG A 98 11.39 1.61 15.79
N ALA A 99 11.59 2.86 15.37
CA ALA A 99 12.05 3.93 16.22
C ALA A 99 11.05 4.30 17.32
N GLY A 100 9.80 3.82 17.29
CA GLY A 100 8.74 4.21 18.21
C GLY A 100 8.00 5.48 17.79
N CYS A 101 8.16 5.92 16.53
CA CYS A 101 7.43 7.03 15.94
C CYS A 101 6.20 6.52 15.17
N VAL A 102 5.24 7.41 14.93
CA VAL A 102 4.05 7.14 14.10
C VAL A 102 4.23 7.84 12.75
N PRO A 103 4.71 7.16 11.70
CA PRO A 103 4.89 7.80 10.41
C PRO A 103 3.55 8.21 9.79
N PHE A 104 3.56 9.32 9.08
CA PHE A 104 2.45 9.80 8.28
C PHE A 104 2.93 10.08 6.84
N PRO A 105 2.94 9.08 5.96
CA PRO A 105 3.18 9.26 4.54
C PRO A 105 2.15 10.21 3.90
N MET A 106 2.62 11.39 3.47
CA MET A 106 1.78 12.41 2.84
C MET A 106 2.11 12.53 1.35
N SER A 107 1.09 12.76 0.54
CA SER A 107 1.28 13.05 -0.88
C SER A 107 1.88 14.46 -1.01
N PRO A 108 3.07 14.61 -1.63
CA PRO A 108 3.63 15.95 -1.90
C PRO A 108 2.82 16.74 -2.93
N ARG A 109 1.79 16.13 -3.53
CA ARG A 109 0.83 16.79 -4.45
C ARG A 109 -0.27 17.55 -3.70
N ASN A 110 -0.38 17.38 -2.38
CA ASN A 110 -1.35 18.13 -1.58
C ASN A 110 -0.92 19.61 -1.50
N SER A 111 -1.88 20.53 -1.46
CA SER A 111 -1.57 21.95 -1.28
C SER A 111 -0.98 22.20 0.11
N ALA A 112 -0.21 23.27 0.25
CA ALA A 112 0.39 23.64 1.53
C ALA A 112 -0.65 23.82 2.66
N PRO A 113 -1.82 24.47 2.44
CA PRO A 113 -2.90 24.55 3.44
C PRO A 113 -3.52 23.20 3.80
N ALA A 114 -3.60 22.26 2.85
CA ALA A 114 -4.08 20.92 3.13
C ALA A 114 -3.11 20.15 4.03
N ILE A 115 -1.80 20.27 3.77
CA ILE A 115 -0.75 19.69 4.62
C ILE A 115 -0.81 20.30 6.02
N ALA A 116 -0.82 21.64 6.13
CA ALA A 116 -0.93 22.36 7.40
C ALA A 116 -2.14 21.87 8.23
N SER A 117 -3.33 21.82 7.61
CA SER A 117 -4.55 21.36 8.27
C SER A 117 -4.42 19.92 8.80
N MET A 118 -3.75 19.03 8.07
CA MET A 118 -3.53 17.66 8.54
C MET A 118 -2.52 17.59 9.69
N LEU A 119 -1.43 18.37 9.64
CA LEU A 119 -0.44 18.44 10.72
C LEU A 119 -1.09 18.92 12.02
N GLU A 120 -1.90 19.99 11.95
CA GLU A 120 -2.64 20.52 13.11
C GLU A 120 -3.61 19.48 13.68
N ARG A 121 -4.39 18.80 12.83
CA ARG A 121 -5.39 17.82 13.28
C ARG A 121 -4.82 16.68 14.12
N ILE A 122 -3.56 16.31 13.89
CA ILE A 122 -2.89 15.21 14.60
C ILE A 122 -1.72 15.68 15.47
N GLN A 123 -1.55 17.01 15.63
CA GLN A 123 -0.48 17.62 16.42
C GLN A 123 0.92 17.12 15.99
N CYS A 124 1.18 17.08 14.69
CA CYS A 124 2.46 16.64 14.13
C CYS A 124 3.44 17.82 13.98
N HIS A 125 4.49 17.81 14.80
CA HIS A 125 5.53 18.86 14.84
C HIS A 125 6.83 18.47 14.14
N ARG A 126 6.87 17.32 13.44
CA ARG A 126 8.09 16.76 12.87
C ARG A 126 7.86 16.27 11.45
N ILE A 127 8.70 16.71 10.51
CA ILE A 127 8.61 16.32 9.10
C ILE A 127 9.95 15.76 8.65
N VAL A 128 9.94 14.58 8.04
CA VAL A 128 11.06 14.06 7.25
C VAL A 128 10.84 14.46 5.79
N SER A 129 11.81 15.16 5.21
CA SER A 129 11.72 15.65 3.83
C SER A 129 13.08 15.71 3.12
N GLN A 130 13.09 16.20 1.88
CA GLN A 130 14.29 16.35 1.05
C GLN A 130 14.31 17.76 0.44
N PRO A 131 15.48 18.31 0.07
CA PRO A 131 15.61 19.70 -0.41
C PRO A 131 14.66 20.08 -1.56
N ALA A 132 14.30 19.11 -2.40
CA ALA A 132 13.34 19.30 -3.49
C ALA A 132 11.94 19.80 -3.04
N PHE A 133 11.60 19.69 -1.74
CA PHE A 133 10.31 20.14 -1.19
C PHE A 133 10.43 21.36 -0.26
N ASP A 134 11.58 22.03 -0.18
CA ASP A 134 11.77 23.21 0.69
C ASP A 134 10.72 24.30 0.46
N GLY A 135 10.38 24.56 -0.80
CA GLY A 135 9.33 25.53 -1.15
C GLY A 135 7.93 25.14 -0.66
N LEU A 136 7.59 23.84 -0.72
CA LEU A 136 6.33 23.32 -0.18
C LEU A 136 6.32 23.42 1.35
N ILE A 137 7.41 23.04 2.01
CA ILE A 137 7.56 23.12 3.48
C ILE A 137 7.46 24.57 3.96
N ALA A 138 8.13 25.51 3.28
CA ALA A 138 8.04 26.94 3.60
C ALA A 138 6.61 27.46 3.47
N SER A 139 5.91 27.06 2.41
CA SER A 139 4.49 27.40 2.20
C SER A 139 3.58 26.77 3.26
N THR A 140 3.88 25.54 3.70
CA THR A 140 3.13 24.86 4.77
C THR A 140 3.34 25.57 6.10
N ARG A 141 4.57 25.96 6.44
CA ARG A 141 4.86 26.79 7.62
C ARG A 141 4.09 28.10 7.62
N ALA A 142 4.01 28.78 6.46
CA ALA A 142 3.26 30.02 6.34
C ALA A 142 1.73 29.83 6.48
N ALA A 143 1.21 28.63 6.21
CA ALA A 143 -0.20 28.30 6.36
C ALA A 143 -0.58 27.82 7.77
N LEU A 144 0.41 27.57 8.64
CA LEU A 144 0.20 27.14 10.02
C LEU A 144 0.08 28.35 10.98
N PRO A 145 -0.50 28.16 12.18
CA PRO A 145 -0.44 29.15 13.24
C PRO A 145 1.00 29.60 13.54
N SER A 146 1.21 30.87 13.87
CA SER A 146 2.55 31.45 14.05
C SER A 146 3.37 30.82 15.18
N ASP A 147 2.70 30.23 16.16
CA ASP A 147 3.28 29.52 17.30
C ASP A 147 3.46 28.01 17.05
N TYR A 148 3.04 27.51 15.88
CA TYR A 148 3.17 26.09 15.52
C TYR A 148 4.60 25.77 15.06
N ALA A 149 5.44 25.32 16.00
CA ALA A 149 6.81 24.93 15.70
C ALA A 149 6.86 23.59 14.93
N ILE A 150 7.65 23.56 13.85
CA ILE A 150 7.97 22.32 13.12
C ILE A 150 9.49 22.12 13.09
N GLN A 151 9.92 20.90 13.39
CA GLN A 151 11.24 20.36 13.10
C GLN A 151 11.23 19.68 11.73
N ILE A 152 12.26 19.96 10.91
CA ILE A 152 12.49 19.25 9.65
C ILE A 152 13.74 18.40 9.82
N ASP A 153 13.63 17.12 9.49
CA ASP A 153 14.77 16.24 9.33
C ASP A 153 14.96 15.91 7.86
N GLU A 154 16.21 15.82 7.46
CA GLU A 154 16.56 15.36 6.13
C GLU A 154 16.35 13.85 6.01
N ALA A 155 15.71 13.42 4.92
CA ALA A 155 15.52 12.02 4.61
C ALA A 155 16.88 11.34 4.37
N PRO A 156 17.14 10.16 4.97
CA PRO A 156 18.35 9.39 4.70
C PRO A 156 18.51 9.07 3.21
N THR A 157 19.74 9.08 2.71
CA THR A 157 20.04 8.72 1.31
C THR A 157 19.94 7.21 1.10
N LEU A 158 19.66 6.77 -0.14
CA LEU A 158 19.50 5.35 -0.46
C LEU A 158 20.72 4.52 -0.04
N LEU A 159 21.94 4.98 -0.35
CA LEU A 159 23.17 4.24 -0.05
C LEU A 159 23.54 4.25 1.44
N SER A 160 23.10 5.26 2.21
CA SER A 160 23.27 5.24 3.67
C SER A 160 22.41 4.16 4.35
N VAL A 161 21.29 3.81 3.72
CA VAL A 161 20.32 2.83 4.23
C VAL A 161 20.57 1.44 3.65
N PHE A 162 20.86 1.35 2.35
CA PHE A 162 21.09 0.14 1.58
C PHE A 162 22.48 0.14 0.91
N PRO A 163 23.56 -0.03 1.69
CA PRO A 163 24.92 -0.03 1.15
C PRO A 163 25.16 -1.18 0.15
N SER A 164 24.40 -2.28 0.24
CA SER A 164 24.44 -3.42 -0.68
C SER A 164 24.01 -3.07 -2.11
N LEU A 165 23.36 -1.92 -2.32
CA LEU A 165 22.97 -1.46 -3.66
C LEU A 165 24.09 -0.71 -4.38
N ALA A 166 25.16 -0.28 -3.69
CA ALA A 166 26.27 0.40 -4.33
C ALA A 166 26.85 -0.42 -5.50
N LEU A 167 27.30 0.26 -6.57
CA LEU A 167 27.96 -0.38 -7.71
C LEU A 167 29.22 -1.14 -7.28
N HIS A 168 29.91 -0.59 -6.28
CA HIS A 168 31.05 -1.21 -5.61
C HIS A 168 30.73 -1.30 -4.11
N PRO A 169 30.05 -2.37 -3.66
CA PRO A 169 29.73 -2.56 -2.25
C PRO A 169 31.00 -2.52 -1.42
N GLN A 170 31.02 -1.62 -0.43
CA GLN A 170 32.03 -1.62 0.61
C GLN A 170 31.57 -2.55 1.73
N ASP A 171 32.50 -3.10 2.50
CA ASP A 171 32.19 -3.77 3.77
C ASP A 171 31.67 -2.74 4.77
N VAL A 172 30.38 -2.43 4.67
CA VAL A 172 29.66 -1.60 5.64
C VAL A 172 29.20 -2.51 6.77
N PRO A 173 29.63 -2.26 8.02
CA PRO A 173 29.22 -3.09 9.14
C PRO A 173 27.70 -3.18 9.26
N GLU A 174 27.23 -4.33 9.73
CA GLU A 174 25.84 -4.51 10.11
C GLU A 174 25.46 -3.48 11.19
N PRO A 175 24.24 -2.93 11.15
CA PRO A 175 23.83 -1.95 12.14
C PRO A 175 23.61 -2.67 13.47
N ALA A 176 24.01 -2.03 14.57
CA ALA A 176 23.61 -2.52 15.88
C ALA A 176 22.06 -2.57 15.97
N PRO A 177 21.49 -3.60 16.63
CA PRO A 177 20.07 -3.61 16.93
C PRO A 177 19.63 -2.30 17.58
N TYR A 178 18.51 -1.76 17.11
CA TYR A 178 17.97 -0.51 17.65
C TYR A 178 17.30 -0.81 19.00
N PRO A 179 17.40 0.08 20.01
CA PRO A 179 16.83 -0.16 21.33
C PRO A 179 15.35 -0.55 21.28
N SER A 180 15.01 -1.66 21.95
CA SER A 180 13.62 -2.10 22.15
C SER A 180 12.79 -1.03 22.85
N PRO A 181 11.47 -0.96 22.60
CA PRO A 181 10.61 -0.07 23.35
C PRO A 181 10.55 -0.49 24.82
N PRO A 182 10.26 0.45 25.75
CA PRO A 182 10.06 0.11 27.16
C PRO A 182 8.85 -0.80 27.37
N GLU A 183 7.81 -0.64 26.54
CA GLU A 183 6.59 -1.45 26.54
C GLU A 183 6.13 -1.68 25.10
N GLU A 184 5.44 -2.80 24.86
CA GLU A 184 4.83 -3.07 23.56
C GLU A 184 3.68 -2.09 23.28
N PRO A 185 3.55 -1.55 22.05
CA PRO A 185 2.45 -0.67 21.70
C PRO A 185 1.08 -1.34 21.89
N SER A 186 0.14 -0.63 22.50
CA SER A 186 -1.26 -1.07 22.59
C SER A 186 -1.84 -1.29 21.18
N LEU A 187 -2.70 -2.31 21.02
CA LEU A 187 -3.40 -2.54 19.75
C LEU A 187 -4.27 -1.35 19.32
N THR A 188 -4.74 -0.55 20.26
CA THR A 188 -5.52 0.66 19.99
C THR A 188 -4.67 1.87 19.63
N SER A 189 -3.35 1.82 19.86
CA SER A 189 -2.44 2.90 19.48
C SER A 189 -2.23 2.94 17.96
N VAL A 190 -1.94 4.13 17.42
CA VAL A 190 -1.75 4.34 15.99
C VAL A 190 -0.37 3.85 15.56
N ALA A 191 -0.31 2.93 14.59
CA ALA A 191 0.93 2.45 14.01
C ALA A 191 1.46 3.42 12.95
N PHE A 192 0.56 3.93 12.10
CA PHE A 192 0.85 4.98 11.12
C PHE A 192 -0.43 5.69 10.70
N TYR A 193 -0.31 6.84 10.02
CA TYR A 193 -1.44 7.52 9.39
C TYR A 193 -1.39 7.37 7.87
N LEU A 194 -2.55 7.39 7.24
CA LEU A 194 -2.72 7.64 5.82
C LEU A 194 -3.62 8.87 5.65
N HIS A 195 -3.70 9.45 4.45
CA HIS A 195 -4.66 10.52 4.18
C HIS A 195 -5.66 10.08 3.12
N SER A 196 -6.92 10.45 3.30
CA SER A 196 -7.95 10.31 2.27
C SER A 196 -8.26 11.67 1.67
N SER A 197 -8.49 11.73 0.36
CA SER A 197 -8.74 12.99 -0.38
C SER A 197 -10.02 13.71 0.08
N GLY A 198 -10.98 12.98 0.63
CA GLY A 198 -12.28 13.52 1.10
C GLY A 198 -13.16 14.03 -0.04
N SER A 199 -14.48 13.89 0.09
CA SER A 199 -15.43 14.41 -0.90
C SER A 199 -15.74 15.90 -0.70
N THR A 200 -15.43 16.48 0.46
CA THR A 200 -15.76 17.87 0.79
C THR A 200 -14.68 18.46 1.72
N GLY A 201 -13.61 19.00 1.13
CA GLY A 201 -12.59 19.79 1.85
C GLY A 201 -11.16 19.26 1.73
N HIS A 202 -10.31 19.66 2.68
CA HIS A 202 -8.92 19.19 2.74
C HIS A 202 -8.87 17.68 3.04
N PRO A 203 -7.82 16.98 2.53
CA PRO A 203 -7.55 15.60 2.90
C PRO A 203 -7.52 15.41 4.42
N LYS A 204 -7.96 14.24 4.87
CA LYS A 204 -8.10 13.92 6.29
C LYS A 204 -7.13 12.81 6.69
N PRO A 205 -6.46 12.93 7.85
CA PRO A 205 -5.65 11.85 8.39
C PRO A 205 -6.56 10.71 8.86
N VAL A 206 -6.23 9.50 8.46
CA VAL A 206 -6.91 8.25 8.78
C VAL A 206 -5.95 7.40 9.61
N PRO A 207 -6.21 7.20 10.92
CA PRO A 207 -5.34 6.43 11.79
C PRO A 207 -5.37 4.95 11.41
N GLN A 208 -4.20 4.35 11.25
CA GLN A 208 -4.03 2.91 11.07
C GLN A 208 -3.51 2.36 12.39
N THR A 209 -4.41 1.92 13.27
CA THR A 209 -4.05 1.36 14.58
C THR A 209 -3.31 0.03 14.42
N HIS A 210 -2.54 -0.38 15.42
CA HIS A 210 -1.91 -1.70 15.41
C HIS A 210 -2.94 -2.84 15.25
N GLU A 211 -4.14 -2.70 15.82
CA GLU A 211 -5.28 -3.59 15.60
C GLU A 211 -5.71 -3.58 14.13
N PHE A 212 -5.89 -2.41 13.51
CA PHE A 212 -6.30 -2.34 12.12
C PHE A 212 -5.23 -2.87 11.17
N VAL A 213 -3.96 -2.60 11.44
CA VAL A 213 -2.83 -3.17 10.69
C VAL A 213 -2.79 -4.70 10.81
N ARG A 214 -3.24 -5.29 11.94
CA ARG A 214 -3.46 -6.75 12.01
C ARG A 214 -4.57 -7.19 11.06
N ASN A 215 -5.64 -6.42 10.89
CA ASN A 215 -6.68 -6.75 9.91
C ASN A 215 -6.18 -6.69 8.45
N TRP A 216 -5.16 -5.88 8.15
CA TRP A 216 -4.55 -5.84 6.82
C TRP A 216 -4.00 -7.21 6.39
N VAL A 217 -3.57 -8.04 7.35
CA VAL A 217 -3.06 -9.39 7.04
C VAL A 217 -4.16 -10.31 6.49
N GLY A 218 -5.44 -9.98 6.74
CA GLY A 218 -6.62 -10.66 6.25
C GLY A 218 -7.18 -10.09 4.95
N PHE A 219 -6.60 -9.02 4.39
CA PHE A 219 -7.07 -8.45 3.13
C PHE A 219 -6.91 -9.46 1.98
N PRO A 220 -7.90 -9.56 1.06
CA PRO A 220 -7.82 -10.49 -0.06
C PRO A 220 -6.54 -10.34 -0.89
N ALA A 221 -6.10 -9.11 -1.15
CA ALA A 221 -4.89 -8.88 -1.94
C ALA A 221 -3.62 -9.50 -1.31
N VAL A 222 -3.58 -9.55 0.02
CA VAL A 222 -2.42 -10.05 0.78
C VAL A 222 -2.55 -11.56 1.02
N THR A 223 -3.72 -12.02 1.45
CA THR A 223 -3.99 -13.45 1.70
C THR A 223 -3.92 -14.27 0.43
N CYS A 224 -4.47 -13.77 -0.68
CA CYS A 224 -4.39 -14.40 -2.00
C CYS A 224 -2.94 -14.57 -2.45
N ALA A 225 -2.10 -13.55 -2.26
CA ALA A 225 -0.67 -13.64 -2.57
C ALA A 225 0.04 -14.69 -1.73
N ARG A 226 -0.31 -14.83 -0.44
CA ARG A 226 0.25 -15.86 0.45
C ARG A 226 -0.20 -17.27 0.05
N VAL A 227 -1.50 -17.47 -0.13
CA VAL A 227 -2.09 -18.80 -0.45
C VAL A 227 -1.57 -19.34 -1.77
N HIS A 228 -1.43 -18.50 -2.80
CA HIS A 228 -0.98 -18.92 -4.13
C HIS A 228 0.51 -18.69 -4.40
N GLY A 229 1.25 -18.11 -3.45
CA GLY A 229 2.67 -17.78 -3.64
C GLY A 229 2.90 -16.80 -4.80
N LEU A 230 2.12 -15.71 -4.87
CA LEU A 230 2.17 -14.72 -5.95
C LEU A 230 3.16 -13.60 -5.65
N SER A 231 3.85 -13.16 -6.70
CA SER A 231 4.63 -11.92 -6.72
C SER A 231 3.83 -10.81 -7.42
N TRP A 232 3.94 -9.61 -6.87
CA TRP A 232 3.22 -8.42 -7.33
C TRP A 232 4.08 -7.56 -8.25
N GLY A 233 3.49 -7.03 -9.32
CA GLY A 233 4.03 -5.94 -10.14
C GLY A 233 3.24 -4.65 -9.88
N THR A 234 3.87 -3.68 -9.24
CA THR A 234 3.19 -2.51 -8.62
C THR A 234 3.91 -1.20 -8.89
N HIS A 235 4.77 -1.19 -9.92
CA HIS A 235 5.71 -0.14 -10.26
C HIS A 235 5.12 1.28 -10.29
N ALA A 236 3.87 1.40 -10.74
CA ALA A 236 3.20 2.69 -10.92
C ALA A 236 2.50 3.22 -9.67
N LEU A 237 2.43 2.45 -8.57
CA LEU A 237 1.68 2.84 -7.38
C LEU A 237 2.55 3.73 -6.48
N PRO A 238 2.08 4.94 -6.11
CA PRO A 238 2.81 5.83 -5.22
C PRO A 238 2.94 5.22 -3.81
N PRO A 239 4.15 5.14 -3.22
CA PRO A 239 4.39 4.37 -2.00
C PRO A 239 3.70 4.93 -0.74
N PHE A 240 3.20 6.17 -0.79
CA PHE A 240 2.40 6.76 0.29
C PHE A 240 0.93 6.32 0.30
N HIS A 241 0.50 5.51 -0.67
CA HIS A 241 -0.90 5.14 -0.86
C HIS A 241 -1.23 3.78 -0.27
N MET A 242 -2.48 3.57 0.16
CA MET A 242 -2.89 2.31 0.80
C MET A 242 -2.70 1.10 -0.13
N ILE A 243 -3.09 1.22 -1.39
CA ILE A 243 -2.92 0.16 -2.39
C ILE A 243 -1.44 -0.21 -2.58
N ALA A 244 -0.57 0.81 -2.54
CA ALA A 244 0.87 0.64 -2.68
C ALA A 244 1.44 -0.07 -1.45
N LEU A 245 1.14 0.40 -0.23
CA LEU A 245 1.58 -0.30 0.99
C LEU A 245 1.09 -1.76 1.04
N THR A 246 -0.18 -1.99 0.72
CA THR A 246 -0.77 -3.34 0.71
C THR A 246 0.00 -4.27 -0.22
N THR A 247 0.33 -3.82 -1.43
CA THR A 247 0.92 -4.68 -2.47
C THR A 247 2.46 -4.64 -2.51
N GLN A 248 3.08 -3.56 -2.05
CA GLN A 248 4.54 -3.34 -2.04
C GLN A 248 5.18 -3.64 -0.69
N LEU A 249 4.45 -3.70 0.42
CA LEU A 249 5.05 -3.99 1.73
C LEU A 249 4.38 -5.19 2.40
N PHE A 250 3.05 -5.16 2.57
CA PHE A 250 2.35 -6.23 3.28
C PHE A 250 2.29 -7.54 2.49
N ALA A 251 1.94 -7.50 1.21
CA ALA A 251 1.90 -8.69 0.36
C ALA A 251 3.21 -9.49 0.37
N PRO A 252 4.40 -8.90 0.11
CA PRO A 252 5.64 -9.67 0.16
C PRO A 252 6.01 -10.11 1.59
N LEU A 253 5.69 -9.34 2.64
CA LEU A 253 5.89 -9.79 4.03
C LEU A 253 5.01 -10.99 4.40
N LEU A 254 3.84 -11.15 3.81
CA LEU A 254 2.96 -12.27 4.10
C LEU A 254 3.20 -13.49 3.22
N SER A 255 3.46 -13.29 1.93
CA SER A 255 3.65 -14.37 0.96
C SER A 255 5.08 -14.89 0.91
N GLY A 256 6.05 -14.12 1.39
CA GLY A 256 7.46 -14.47 1.25
C GLY A 256 7.94 -14.41 -0.21
N ARG A 257 7.18 -13.75 -1.10
CA ARG A 257 7.50 -13.57 -2.53
C ARG A 257 7.85 -12.12 -2.79
N PRO A 258 8.86 -11.82 -3.63
CA PRO A 258 9.28 -10.45 -3.86
C PRO A 258 8.21 -9.65 -4.60
N THR A 259 8.14 -8.36 -4.30
CA THR A 259 7.43 -7.40 -5.17
C THR A 259 8.39 -6.82 -6.21
N SER A 260 7.92 -6.73 -7.45
CA SER A 260 8.64 -6.08 -8.54
C SER A 260 8.52 -4.56 -8.43
N LEU A 261 9.67 -3.89 -8.38
CA LEU A 261 9.79 -2.43 -8.27
C LEU A 261 10.58 -1.86 -9.45
N PHE A 262 10.51 -0.53 -9.61
CA PHE A 262 11.45 0.17 -10.48
C PHE A 262 12.86 0.10 -9.90
N PRO A 263 13.91 0.13 -10.74
CA PRO A 263 15.28 0.23 -10.28
C PRO A 263 15.45 1.48 -9.40
N PRO A 264 16.03 1.35 -8.19
CA PRO A 264 16.33 2.51 -7.37
C PRO A 264 17.27 3.47 -8.10
N ARG A 265 16.95 4.76 -8.15
CA ARG A 265 17.80 5.77 -8.82
C ARG A 265 18.57 6.67 -7.86
N GLY A 266 18.24 6.63 -6.58
CA GLY A 266 18.94 7.35 -5.52
C GLY A 266 20.41 6.93 -5.32
N MET A 267 20.89 5.87 -5.98
CA MET A 267 22.31 5.51 -6.02
C MET A 267 23.15 6.52 -6.81
N HIS A 268 22.48 7.33 -7.64
CA HIS A 268 23.07 8.34 -8.52
C HIS A 268 22.48 9.73 -8.22
N ASP A 269 21.95 9.94 -7.01
CA ASP A 269 21.26 11.18 -6.59
C ASP A 269 20.15 11.63 -7.57
N ASN A 270 19.58 10.67 -8.30
CA ASN A 270 18.51 10.91 -9.25
C ASN A 270 17.14 10.69 -8.59
N PRO A 271 16.10 11.44 -8.98
CA PRO A 271 14.75 11.21 -8.46
C PRO A 271 14.25 9.81 -8.88
N PRO A 272 13.22 9.25 -8.25
CA PRO A 272 12.66 7.97 -8.65
C PRO A 272 12.20 7.94 -10.11
N VAL A 273 12.05 6.74 -10.67
CA VAL A 273 11.46 6.58 -12.01
C VAL A 273 10.03 7.12 -12.02
N VAL A 274 9.73 8.00 -12.99
CA VAL A 274 8.35 8.44 -13.23
C VAL A 274 7.62 7.32 -13.99
N PRO A 275 6.53 6.75 -13.44
CA PRO A 275 5.82 5.67 -14.10
C PRO A 275 5.11 6.14 -15.37
N THR A 276 5.24 5.34 -16.44
CA THR A 276 4.44 5.41 -17.66
C THR A 276 3.89 4.01 -17.95
N PRO A 277 2.82 3.87 -18.76
CA PRO A 277 2.35 2.54 -19.14
C PRO A 277 3.46 1.67 -19.75
N GLN A 278 4.28 2.26 -20.63
CA GLN A 278 5.34 1.55 -21.36
C GLN A 278 6.49 1.11 -20.45
N ASN A 279 7.03 2.01 -19.61
CA ASN A 279 8.13 1.59 -18.71
C ASN A 279 7.66 0.62 -17.62
N THR A 280 6.39 0.71 -17.22
CA THR A 280 5.80 -0.17 -16.20
C THR A 280 5.66 -1.59 -16.71
N ILE A 281 5.09 -1.77 -17.91
CA ILE A 281 4.91 -3.11 -18.48
C ILE A 281 6.23 -3.71 -18.95
N ALA A 282 7.14 -2.89 -19.51
CA ALA A 282 8.48 -3.34 -19.88
C ALA A 282 9.27 -3.85 -18.65
N ASN A 283 9.16 -3.14 -17.51
CA ASN A 283 9.80 -3.58 -16.27
C ASN A 283 9.16 -4.86 -15.72
N ALA A 284 7.82 -4.93 -15.73
CA ALA A 284 7.11 -6.13 -15.28
C ALA A 284 7.51 -7.39 -16.06
N ARG A 285 7.72 -7.28 -17.38
CA ARG A 285 8.23 -8.38 -18.21
C ARG A 285 9.60 -8.88 -17.74
N LYS A 286 10.49 -7.96 -17.36
CA LYS A 286 11.85 -8.30 -16.89
C LYS A 286 11.83 -9.03 -15.56
N THR A 287 11.00 -8.56 -14.62
CA THR A 287 10.96 -9.12 -13.27
C THR A 287 10.08 -10.36 -13.13
N GLY A 288 9.18 -10.62 -14.07
CA GLY A 288 8.35 -11.84 -14.10
C GLY A 288 7.32 -11.89 -12.97
N CYS A 289 6.58 -10.81 -12.73
CA CYS A 289 5.51 -10.80 -11.73
C CYS A 289 4.31 -11.68 -12.13
N HIS A 290 3.60 -12.24 -11.15
CA HIS A 290 2.41 -13.05 -11.41
C HIS A 290 1.13 -12.22 -11.52
N VAL A 291 1.04 -11.16 -10.73
CA VAL A 291 -0.11 -10.27 -10.66
C VAL A 291 0.35 -8.84 -10.86
N MET A 292 -0.34 -8.08 -11.71
CA MET A 292 -0.09 -6.64 -11.85
C MET A 292 -1.25 -5.83 -11.28
N MET A 293 -0.91 -4.79 -10.51
CA MET A 293 -1.84 -3.75 -10.06
C MET A 293 -1.48 -2.41 -10.70
N ALA A 294 -2.43 -1.78 -11.34
CA ALA A 294 -2.26 -0.44 -11.91
C ALA A 294 -3.56 0.38 -11.86
N VAL A 295 -3.45 1.68 -12.11
CA VAL A 295 -4.61 2.57 -12.26
C VAL A 295 -5.23 2.40 -13.67
N PRO A 296 -6.53 2.70 -13.86
CA PRO A 296 -7.21 2.44 -15.13
C PRO A 296 -6.51 3.00 -16.35
N SER A 297 -5.95 4.22 -16.29
CA SER A 297 -5.28 4.85 -17.44
C SER A 297 -4.12 4.02 -18.02
N PHE A 298 -3.49 3.17 -17.22
CA PHE A 298 -2.43 2.27 -17.70
C PHE A 298 -3.05 1.10 -18.48
N LEU A 299 -4.13 0.52 -17.97
CA LEU A 299 -4.88 -0.53 -18.66
C LEU A 299 -5.50 -0.01 -19.96
N GLU A 300 -6.01 1.23 -19.96
CA GLU A 300 -6.51 1.89 -21.18
C GLU A 300 -5.41 1.98 -22.25
N ALA A 301 -4.17 2.31 -21.86
CA ALA A 301 -3.05 2.37 -22.79
C ALA A 301 -2.65 0.97 -23.31
N TRP A 302 -2.51 0.00 -22.40
CA TRP A 302 -2.13 -1.38 -22.77
C TRP A 302 -3.19 -2.09 -23.63
N ALA A 303 -4.47 -1.79 -23.43
CA ALA A 303 -5.56 -2.35 -24.23
C ALA A 303 -5.53 -1.91 -25.71
N ASN A 304 -4.64 -0.98 -26.08
CA ASN A 304 -4.46 -0.52 -27.45
C ASN A 304 -3.08 -0.92 -28.04
N ASN A 305 -2.38 -1.88 -27.42
CA ASN A 305 -1.13 -2.44 -27.92
C ASN A 305 -1.17 -3.97 -27.84
N ASP A 306 -1.01 -4.65 -28.98
CA ASP A 306 -1.16 -6.11 -29.05
C ASP A 306 -0.11 -6.89 -28.25
N ASP A 307 1.14 -6.44 -28.27
CA ASP A 307 2.24 -7.07 -27.52
C ASP A 307 1.99 -6.97 -26.01
N ASP A 308 1.50 -5.80 -25.56
CA ASP A 308 1.12 -5.55 -24.17
C ASP A 308 -0.01 -6.46 -23.73
N ILE A 309 -1.06 -6.61 -24.53
CA ILE A 309 -2.17 -7.53 -24.25
C ILE A 309 -1.67 -8.97 -24.14
N GLU A 310 -0.78 -9.42 -25.03
CA GLU A 310 -0.24 -10.78 -25.01
C GLU A 310 0.49 -11.08 -23.68
N TYR A 311 1.30 -10.14 -23.20
CA TYR A 311 1.94 -10.29 -21.90
C TYR A 311 0.96 -10.23 -20.74
N LEU A 312 -0.01 -9.32 -20.78
CA LEU A 312 -1.04 -9.25 -19.75
C LEU A 312 -1.85 -10.55 -19.68
N ALA A 313 -2.06 -11.24 -20.80
CA ALA A 313 -2.72 -12.55 -20.86
C ALA A 313 -1.86 -13.67 -20.26
N SER A 314 -0.54 -13.50 -20.17
CA SER A 314 0.36 -14.43 -19.49
C SER A 314 0.31 -14.34 -17.96
N LEU A 315 -0.18 -13.22 -17.41
CA LEU A 315 -0.31 -13.02 -15.97
C LEU A 315 -1.39 -13.91 -15.36
N LYS A 316 -1.25 -14.22 -14.07
CA LYS A 316 -2.33 -14.89 -13.31
C LYS A 316 -3.53 -13.98 -13.09
N LEU A 317 -3.29 -12.68 -12.94
CA LEU A 317 -4.31 -11.66 -12.76
C LEU A 317 -3.77 -10.28 -13.12
N LEU A 318 -4.55 -9.51 -13.86
CA LEU A 318 -4.42 -8.06 -13.98
C LEU A 318 -5.52 -7.42 -13.14
N THR A 319 -5.14 -6.62 -12.16
CA THR A 319 -6.09 -5.91 -11.31
C THR A 319 -5.90 -4.41 -11.37
N PHE A 320 -6.99 -3.68 -11.15
CA PHE A 320 -6.98 -2.23 -11.15
C PHE A 320 -7.84 -1.69 -10.02
N GLY A 321 -7.48 -0.51 -9.54
CA GLY A 321 -8.22 0.30 -8.57
C GLY A 321 -7.85 1.76 -8.79
N GLY A 322 -8.40 2.68 -7.99
CA GLY A 322 -8.09 4.10 -8.21
C GLY A 322 -9.11 4.83 -9.12
N GLY A 323 -9.98 4.11 -9.81
CA GLY A 323 -10.91 4.68 -10.78
C GLY A 323 -11.66 3.62 -11.60
N PRO A 324 -12.65 4.03 -12.41
CA PRO A 324 -13.29 3.14 -13.36
C PRO A 324 -12.41 2.88 -14.59
N LEU A 325 -12.45 1.64 -15.09
CA LEU A 325 -11.93 1.27 -16.41
C LEU A 325 -13.08 1.32 -17.43
N SER A 326 -12.83 1.83 -18.63
CA SER A 326 -13.83 1.89 -19.69
C SER A 326 -14.29 0.50 -20.08
N LYS A 327 -15.60 0.36 -20.34
CA LYS A 327 -16.16 -0.94 -20.74
C LYS A 327 -15.48 -1.48 -21.99
N VAL A 328 -15.26 -0.60 -22.97
CA VAL A 328 -14.65 -0.94 -24.26
C VAL A 328 -13.26 -1.56 -24.08
N ASN A 329 -12.38 -0.95 -23.28
CA ASN A 329 -11.02 -1.45 -23.16
C ASN A 329 -10.90 -2.63 -22.18
N GLY A 330 -11.74 -2.69 -21.13
CA GLY A 330 -11.85 -3.90 -20.32
C GLY A 330 -12.36 -5.11 -21.11
N ASP A 331 -13.38 -4.93 -21.96
CA ASP A 331 -13.90 -5.98 -22.85
C ASP A 331 -12.83 -6.44 -23.87
N LYS A 332 -12.05 -5.51 -24.45
CA LYS A 332 -10.94 -5.86 -25.35
C LYS A 332 -9.90 -6.75 -24.66
N LEU A 333 -9.52 -6.40 -23.43
CA LEU A 333 -8.54 -7.17 -22.66
C LEU A 333 -9.05 -8.59 -22.39
N VAL A 334 -10.28 -8.73 -21.89
CA VAL A 334 -10.82 -10.05 -21.55
C VAL A 334 -11.10 -10.92 -22.78
N ALA A 335 -11.52 -10.32 -23.91
CA ALA A 335 -11.70 -11.02 -25.17
C ALA A 335 -10.39 -11.61 -25.73
N ARG A 336 -9.25 -11.06 -25.30
CA ARG A 336 -7.91 -11.53 -25.65
C ARG A 336 -7.28 -12.43 -24.58
N GLY A 337 -8.06 -12.90 -23.62
CA GLY A 337 -7.63 -13.86 -22.61
C GLY A 337 -6.99 -13.27 -21.37
N VAL A 338 -6.95 -11.93 -21.23
CA VAL A 338 -6.45 -11.29 -20.01
C VAL A 338 -7.44 -11.51 -18.86
N ARG A 339 -6.98 -12.06 -17.74
CA ARG A 339 -7.81 -12.18 -16.53
C ARG A 339 -7.84 -10.86 -15.79
N VAL A 340 -8.90 -10.07 -15.99
CA VAL A 340 -9.06 -8.74 -15.37
C VAL A 340 -9.97 -8.82 -14.14
N CYS A 341 -9.58 -8.16 -13.05
CA CYS A 341 -10.45 -7.98 -11.87
C CYS A 341 -10.35 -6.58 -11.28
N THR A 342 -11.49 -5.94 -11.08
CA THR A 342 -11.59 -4.72 -10.28
C THR A 342 -11.21 -4.98 -8.82
N SER A 343 -10.46 -4.05 -8.23
CA SER A 343 -10.17 -3.96 -6.81
C SER A 343 -10.97 -2.82 -6.20
N TYR A 344 -11.43 -3.01 -4.97
CA TYR A 344 -12.18 -2.00 -4.22
C TYR A 344 -11.69 -1.94 -2.78
N GLY A 345 -11.70 -0.73 -2.24
CA GLY A 345 -11.34 -0.41 -0.87
C GLY A 345 -11.51 1.08 -0.60
N ALA A 346 -11.12 1.49 0.60
CA ALA A 346 -10.87 2.87 0.98
C ALA A 346 -9.82 2.87 2.10
N THR A 347 -9.13 3.98 2.31
CA THR A 347 -8.16 4.14 3.40
C THR A 347 -8.79 3.81 4.77
N GLU A 348 -10.09 4.07 4.93
CA GLU A 348 -10.89 3.84 6.12
C GLU A 348 -11.31 2.38 6.33
N ILE A 349 -11.35 1.56 5.28
CA ILE A 349 -11.84 0.17 5.36
C ILE A 349 -10.81 -0.87 4.95
N GLY A 350 -9.73 -0.53 4.23
CA GLY A 350 -8.80 -1.51 3.67
C GLY A 350 -9.18 -1.99 2.27
N SER A 351 -8.46 -3.00 1.77
CA SER A 351 -8.75 -3.66 0.49
C SER A 351 -9.77 -4.79 0.71
N MET A 352 -10.95 -4.67 0.09
CA MET A 352 -12.11 -5.52 0.39
C MET A 352 -12.65 -6.32 -0.81
N ALA A 353 -12.14 -6.08 -2.01
CA ALA A 353 -12.52 -6.88 -3.18
C ALA A 353 -11.85 -8.27 -3.15
N HIS A 354 -12.66 -9.30 -3.30
CA HIS A 354 -12.21 -10.67 -3.47
C HIS A 354 -11.57 -10.87 -4.84
N PHE A 355 -10.42 -11.56 -4.88
CA PHE A 355 -9.73 -11.89 -6.13
C PHE A 355 -10.11 -13.28 -6.61
N PRO A 356 -10.56 -13.40 -7.87
CA PRO A 356 -10.97 -14.67 -8.45
C PRO A 356 -9.74 -15.47 -8.86
N LEU A 357 -8.92 -15.95 -7.93
CA LEU A 357 -7.91 -16.95 -8.25
C LEU A 357 -8.38 -18.35 -7.87
N ASP A 358 -9.15 -18.43 -6.78
CA ASP A 358 -9.90 -19.61 -6.34
C ASP A 358 -11.39 -19.46 -6.65
N ASP A 359 -11.77 -19.64 -7.92
CA ASP A 359 -13.18 -19.53 -8.39
C ASP A 359 -14.14 -20.58 -7.77
N ALA A 360 -13.70 -21.36 -6.78
CA ALA A 360 -14.53 -22.34 -6.09
C ALA A 360 -15.76 -21.73 -5.38
N GLY A 361 -15.74 -20.43 -5.07
CA GLY A 361 -16.81 -19.74 -4.34
C GLY A 361 -17.86 -19.01 -5.19
N VAL A 362 -17.58 -18.73 -6.47
CA VAL A 362 -18.54 -18.05 -7.37
C VAL A 362 -18.81 -18.97 -8.55
N ARG A 363 -19.85 -19.80 -8.41
CA ARG A 363 -20.38 -20.55 -9.55
C ARG A 363 -20.69 -19.55 -10.68
N ASN A 364 -20.10 -19.75 -11.85
CA ASN A 364 -20.38 -19.02 -13.09
C ASN A 364 -19.84 -17.58 -13.21
N ARG A 365 -18.70 -17.23 -12.57
CA ARG A 365 -17.98 -16.01 -12.98
C ARG A 365 -17.40 -16.21 -14.38
N SER A 366 -17.67 -15.26 -15.28
CA SER A 366 -17.14 -15.27 -16.65
C SER A 366 -16.16 -14.11 -16.84
N PRO A 367 -15.26 -14.16 -17.84
CA PRO A 367 -14.31 -13.07 -18.10
C PRO A 367 -14.99 -11.71 -18.27
N GLU A 368 -16.21 -11.66 -18.80
CA GLU A 368 -17.02 -10.46 -18.99
C GLU A 368 -17.46 -9.81 -17.65
N ASP A 369 -17.32 -10.53 -16.53
CA ASP A 369 -17.63 -10.02 -15.20
C ASP A 369 -16.48 -9.20 -14.57
N TRP A 370 -15.46 -8.82 -15.35
CA TRP A 370 -14.25 -8.16 -14.83
C TRP A 370 -14.52 -6.87 -14.02
N GLN A 371 -15.59 -6.16 -14.36
CA GLN A 371 -16.04 -4.92 -13.68
C GLN A 371 -16.90 -5.17 -12.44
N TRP A 372 -17.29 -6.42 -12.18
CA TRP A 372 -18.11 -6.79 -11.03
C TRP A 372 -17.22 -7.31 -9.90
N ALA A 373 -17.27 -6.64 -8.76
CA ALA A 373 -16.58 -7.02 -7.55
C ALA A 373 -17.44 -7.97 -6.72
N ARG A 374 -16.78 -8.85 -5.99
CA ARG A 374 -17.35 -9.52 -4.82
C ARG A 374 -16.65 -8.96 -3.59
N ILE A 375 -17.40 -8.62 -2.56
CA ILE A 375 -16.84 -8.18 -1.28
C ILE A 375 -16.40 -9.42 -0.48
N ALA A 376 -15.25 -9.33 0.18
CA ALA A 376 -14.65 -10.43 0.91
C ALA A 376 -15.51 -10.93 2.07
N ASP A 377 -15.60 -12.26 2.23
CA ASP A 377 -16.34 -12.91 3.31
C ASP A 377 -15.71 -12.69 4.70
N THR A 378 -14.47 -12.16 4.74
CA THR A 378 -13.80 -11.70 5.97
C THR A 378 -14.32 -10.35 6.48
N SER A 379 -15.32 -9.76 5.81
CA SER A 379 -15.98 -8.53 6.22
C SER A 379 -17.49 -8.74 6.39
N LYS A 380 -18.18 -7.76 6.97
CA LYS A 380 -19.64 -7.76 7.11
C LYS A 380 -20.26 -6.63 6.29
N PRO A 381 -20.42 -6.80 4.96
CA PRO A 381 -21.04 -5.79 4.11
C PRO A 381 -22.55 -5.69 4.41
N ARG A 382 -23.06 -4.46 4.44
CA ARG A 382 -24.48 -4.13 4.50
C ARG A 382 -24.81 -3.25 3.30
N TRP A 383 -25.72 -3.74 2.46
CA TRP A 383 -26.22 -3.04 1.28
C TRP A 383 -27.50 -2.29 1.62
N VAL A 384 -27.48 -0.97 1.54
CA VAL A 384 -28.63 -0.12 1.89
C VAL A 384 -29.29 0.37 0.61
N ASP A 385 -30.50 -0.11 0.34
CA ASP A 385 -31.30 0.32 -0.80
C ASP A 385 -31.55 1.84 -0.75
N GLN A 386 -31.26 2.53 -1.84
CA GLN A 386 -31.50 3.97 -2.01
C GLN A 386 -32.85 4.28 -2.66
N GLY A 387 -33.61 3.26 -3.08
CA GLY A 387 -34.94 3.39 -3.68
C GLY A 387 -34.94 3.65 -5.20
N ASP A 388 -33.77 3.70 -5.83
CA ASP A 388 -33.58 3.96 -7.27
C ASP A 388 -32.87 2.80 -8.00
N GLY A 389 -32.81 1.62 -7.36
CA GLY A 389 -32.08 0.45 -7.86
C GLY A 389 -30.59 0.44 -7.51
N THR A 390 -30.13 1.43 -6.74
CA THR A 390 -28.76 1.54 -6.25
C THR A 390 -28.70 1.24 -4.75
N PHE A 391 -27.53 0.80 -4.29
CA PHE A 391 -27.30 0.41 -2.91
C PHE A 391 -26.04 1.09 -2.38
N GLU A 392 -26.14 1.73 -1.23
CA GLU A 392 -24.95 2.17 -0.50
C GLU A 392 -24.27 0.96 0.14
N LEU A 393 -22.96 0.84 -0.05
CA LEU A 393 -22.16 -0.14 0.67
C LEU A 393 -21.75 0.39 2.04
N GLN A 394 -22.06 -0.35 3.09
CA GLN A 394 -21.59 -0.09 4.44
C GLN A 394 -20.81 -1.31 4.95
N PHE A 395 -19.78 -1.08 5.77
CA PHE A 395 -19.01 -2.16 6.42
C PHE A 395 -19.26 -2.11 7.91
N LEU A 396 -19.92 -3.14 8.44
CA LEU A 396 -20.12 -3.28 9.88
C LEU A 396 -18.91 -3.95 10.51
N THR A 397 -18.56 -3.53 11.72
CA THR A 397 -17.47 -4.14 12.48
C THR A 397 -17.80 -5.60 12.78
N CYS A 398 -16.87 -6.49 12.47
CA CYS A 398 -16.96 -7.92 12.73
C CYS A 398 -15.60 -8.46 13.24
N PRO A 399 -15.55 -9.69 13.78
CA PRO A 399 -14.33 -10.24 14.39
C PRO A 399 -13.09 -10.24 13.48
N THR A 400 -13.30 -10.29 12.17
CA THR A 400 -12.27 -10.37 11.13
C THR A 400 -11.99 -9.04 10.43
N HIS A 401 -12.82 -8.02 10.66
CA HIS A 401 -12.68 -6.72 10.02
C HIS A 401 -13.35 -5.62 10.86
N ARG A 402 -12.53 -4.68 11.31
CA ARG A 402 -12.97 -3.44 11.95
C ARG A 402 -12.45 -2.27 11.13
N PRO A 403 -13.31 -1.38 10.57
CA PRO A 403 -12.86 -0.19 9.87
C PRO A 403 -11.94 0.70 10.72
N ALA A 404 -10.96 1.37 10.09
CA ALA A 404 -10.09 2.36 10.73
C ALA A 404 -10.86 3.57 11.29
N ILE A 405 -11.96 3.91 10.61
CA ILE A 405 -12.90 4.94 11.04
C ILE A 405 -14.28 4.30 11.12
N GLU A 406 -14.99 4.52 12.22
CA GLU A 406 -16.39 4.11 12.38
C GLU A 406 -17.26 5.38 12.41
N ASN A 407 -17.88 5.72 11.27
CA ASN A 407 -18.78 6.88 11.12
C ASN A 407 -20.27 6.49 11.16
N LEU A 408 -20.58 5.21 11.42
CA LEU A 408 -21.92 4.65 11.44
C LEU A 408 -22.17 3.92 12.76
N ILE A 409 -23.33 4.17 13.36
CA ILE A 409 -23.88 3.40 14.48
C ILE A 409 -25.34 3.08 14.12
N LEU A 410 -25.68 1.80 14.02
CA LEU A 410 -27.03 1.35 13.74
C LEU A 410 -27.92 1.46 15.00
N PRO A 411 -29.26 1.50 14.85
CA PRO A 411 -30.17 1.44 16.00
C PRO A 411 -29.99 0.22 16.91
N SER A 412 -29.44 -0.88 16.38
CA SER A 412 -29.07 -2.07 17.15
C SER A 412 -27.83 -1.87 18.05
N GLY A 413 -27.12 -0.76 17.91
CA GLY A 413 -25.84 -0.48 18.56
C GLY A 413 -24.62 -0.97 17.79
N GLU A 414 -24.80 -1.71 16.69
CA GLU A 414 -23.70 -2.15 15.83
C GLU A 414 -22.99 -0.96 15.18
N ARG A 415 -21.66 -0.97 15.20
CA ARG A 415 -20.80 0.08 14.65
C ARG A 415 -20.27 -0.31 13.28
N GLY A 416 -19.93 0.68 12.47
CA GLY A 416 -19.34 0.43 11.16
C GLY A 416 -18.95 1.71 10.42
N TYR A 417 -18.73 1.56 9.12
CA TYR A 417 -18.40 2.63 8.20
C TYR A 417 -19.38 2.69 7.04
N SER A 418 -20.03 3.84 6.88
CA SER A 418 -20.78 4.25 5.70
C SER A 418 -19.80 4.84 4.68
N THR A 419 -19.72 4.18 3.53
CA THR A 419 -18.77 4.56 2.46
C THR A 419 -19.29 5.72 1.63
N SER A 420 -20.61 5.90 1.57
CA SER A 420 -21.31 6.75 0.60
C SER A 420 -21.11 6.33 -0.86
N ASP A 421 -20.54 5.13 -1.11
CA ASP A 421 -20.35 4.60 -2.45
C ASP A 421 -21.59 3.80 -2.87
N LEU A 422 -22.09 4.10 -4.07
CA LEU A 422 -23.29 3.48 -4.64
C LEU A 422 -22.93 2.34 -5.57
N TRP A 423 -23.74 1.29 -5.51
CA TRP A 423 -23.52 0.04 -6.22
C TRP A 423 -24.81 -0.49 -6.83
N VAL A 424 -24.65 -1.27 -7.90
CA VAL A 424 -25.74 -2.03 -8.51
C VAL A 424 -25.42 -3.53 -8.42
N PRO A 425 -26.41 -4.38 -8.08
CA PRO A 425 -26.22 -5.82 -8.09
C PRO A 425 -26.17 -6.36 -9.53
N HIS A 426 -25.45 -7.46 -9.74
CA HIS A 426 -25.46 -8.15 -11.03
C HIS A 426 -26.87 -8.74 -11.30
N PRO A 427 -27.44 -8.58 -12.50
CA PRO A 427 -28.82 -8.98 -12.79
C PRO A 427 -29.09 -10.48 -12.61
N THR A 428 -28.08 -11.32 -12.80
CA THR A 428 -28.23 -12.80 -12.79
C THR A 428 -27.23 -13.56 -11.90
N LYS A 429 -26.27 -12.88 -11.25
CA LYS A 429 -25.15 -13.52 -10.52
C LYS A 429 -25.11 -12.98 -9.09
N PRO A 430 -25.80 -13.62 -8.13
CA PRO A 430 -25.86 -13.14 -6.75
C PRO A 430 -24.48 -12.95 -6.14
N GLY A 431 -24.31 -11.88 -5.37
CA GLY A 431 -23.05 -11.55 -4.69
C GLY A 431 -22.03 -10.78 -5.53
N LEU A 432 -22.27 -10.61 -6.84
CA LEU A 432 -21.51 -9.71 -7.69
C LEU A 432 -22.16 -8.32 -7.73
N TRP A 433 -21.33 -7.29 -7.56
CA TRP A 433 -21.74 -5.90 -7.47
C TRP A 433 -20.83 -5.05 -8.33
N ARG A 434 -21.37 -4.01 -8.97
CA ARG A 434 -20.57 -3.03 -9.71
C ARG A 434 -20.81 -1.66 -9.14
N MET A 435 -19.74 -0.93 -8.90
CA MET A 435 -19.83 0.43 -8.39
C MET A 435 -20.41 1.35 -9.46
N GLN A 436 -21.35 2.20 -9.07
CA GLN A 436 -21.90 3.22 -9.94
C GLN A 436 -21.02 4.46 -9.85
N VAL A 437 -20.45 4.83 -11.00
CA VAL A 437 -19.65 6.05 -11.12
C VAL A 437 -20.61 7.23 -11.22
N ASN A 438 -20.93 7.86 -10.10
CA ASN A 438 -21.67 9.12 -10.10
C ASN A 438 -20.72 10.30 -10.37
N THR A 439 -21.12 11.20 -11.26
CA THR A 439 -20.40 12.46 -11.57
C THR A 439 -20.35 13.44 -10.38
N LEU A 440 -21.14 13.19 -9.32
CA LEU A 440 -21.27 14.04 -8.14
C LEU A 440 -20.56 13.51 -6.88
N SER A 441 -20.07 12.27 -6.89
CA SER A 441 -19.21 11.77 -5.81
C SER A 441 -17.76 11.98 -6.25
N PRO A 442 -16.98 12.83 -5.58
CA PRO A 442 -15.54 12.90 -5.80
C PRO A 442 -15.01 11.51 -5.53
N LEU A 443 -14.58 10.89 -6.61
CA LEU A 443 -13.95 9.59 -6.70
C LEU A 443 -12.99 9.37 -5.50
N LYS A 444 -13.49 8.68 -4.46
CA LYS A 444 -12.71 8.26 -3.29
C LYS A 444 -11.96 6.99 -3.69
N TRP A 445 -10.85 7.12 -4.41
CA TRP A 445 -10.10 5.93 -4.78
C TRP A 445 -8.71 5.83 -4.15
N VAL A 446 -8.39 4.55 -3.91
CA VAL A 446 -7.40 3.89 -3.04
C VAL A 446 -6.01 3.78 -3.59
#